data_AF-A0A537M1T7-F1
#
_entry.id   AF-A0A537M1T7-F1
#
_cell.length_a   1.000
_cell.length_b   1.000
_cell.length_c   1.000
_cell.angle_alpha   90.00
_cell.angle_beta   90.00
_cell.angle_gamma   90.00
#
_symmetry.space_group_name_H-M   'P 1'
#
loop_
_entity.id
_entity.type
_entity.pdbx_description
1 polymer ?
#
loop_
_entity_poly.entity_id
_entity_poly.type
_entity_poly.pdbx_seq_one_letter_code
_entity_poly.pdbx_strand_id
1 'polypeptide(L)'
;MDAQEAFHILELRAGRILSAEPHEQARKPAYRLRIDFGAAGIKASSAQLMDLYTPAGLIGRTVIAAVNLGTRRIAGFTSEVL
;
A
#
# COMPACT_ATOMS: atom_id res chain seq x y z
N MET A 1 -10.34 -19.04 15.60
CA MET A 1 -10.53 -18.27 14.37
C MET A 1 -10.26 -19.21 13.20
N ASP A 2 -11.28 -19.52 12.41
CA ASP A 2 -11.13 -20.28 11.18
C ASP A 2 -10.87 -19.36 9.96
N ALA A 3 -10.78 -19.93 8.77
CA ALA A 3 -10.48 -19.19 7.55
C ALA A 3 -11.62 -18.25 7.11
N GLN A 4 -12.88 -18.64 7.34
CA GLN A 4 -14.04 -17.82 6.96
C GLN A 4 -14.16 -16.61 7.90
N GLU A 5 -13.96 -16.83 9.19
CA GLU A 5 -13.90 -15.77 10.20
C GLU A 5 -12.76 -14.79 9.90
N ALA A 6 -11.57 -15.30 9.55
CA ALA A 6 -10.42 -14.47 9.18
C ALA A 6 -10.69 -13.60 7.94
N PHE A 7 -11.42 -14.14 6.95
CA PHE A 7 -11.79 -13.39 5.75
C PHE A 7 -12.76 -12.24 6.06
N HIS A 8 -13.77 -12.47 6.90
CA HIS A 8 -14.76 -11.45 7.24
C HIS A 8 -14.20 -10.27 8.06
N ILE A 9 -13.14 -10.50 8.85
CA ILE A 9 -12.50 -9.42 9.61
C ILE A 9 -11.53 -8.59 8.77
N LEU A 10 -11.10 -9.06 7.59
CA LEU A 10 -10.14 -8.36 6.76
C LEU A 10 -10.85 -7.25 5.96
N GLU A 11 -10.43 -5.99 6.14
CA GLU A 11 -10.96 -4.89 5.35
C GLU A 11 -10.12 -4.68 4.08
N LEU A 12 -10.62 -5.19 2.96
CA LEU A 12 -10.06 -4.96 1.63
C LEU A 12 -10.75 -3.76 0.96
N ARG A 13 -9.98 -2.81 0.44
CA ARG A 13 -10.51 -1.62 -0.25
C ARG A 13 -9.81 -1.38 -1.57
N ALA A 14 -10.58 -0.90 -2.56
CA ALA A 14 -10.03 -0.33 -3.77
C ALA A 14 -9.60 1.13 -3.50
N GLY A 15 -8.42 1.51 -3.96
CA GLY A 15 -7.91 2.86 -3.82
C GLY A 15 -7.12 3.32 -5.05
N ARG A 16 -7.01 4.63 -5.23
CA ARG A 16 -6.31 5.23 -6.37
C ARG A 16 -4.96 5.79 -5.94
N ILE A 17 -3.88 5.39 -6.62
CA ILE A 17 -2.55 5.90 -6.34
C ILE A 17 -2.48 7.39 -6.72
N LEU A 18 -2.13 8.24 -5.76
CA LEU A 18 -1.92 9.68 -5.95
C LEU A 18 -0.46 10.02 -6.23
N SER A 19 0.47 9.34 -5.56
CA SER A 19 1.91 9.50 -5.79
C SER A 19 2.66 8.19 -5.59
N ALA A 20 3.79 8.07 -6.31
CA ALA A 20 4.73 6.99 -6.18
C ALA A 20 6.15 7.56 -6.25
N GLU A 21 7.00 7.20 -5.29
CA GLU A 21 8.39 7.67 -5.20
C GLU A 21 9.30 6.51 -4.82
N PRO A 22 10.56 6.44 -5.29
CA PRO A 22 11.53 5.47 -4.79
C PRO A 22 11.65 5.51 -3.26
N HIS A 23 11.74 4.33 -2.64
CA HIS A 23 12.10 4.17 -1.25
C HIS A 23 13.58 3.80 -1.14
N GLU A 24 14.45 4.80 -1.31
CA GLU A 24 15.91 4.60 -1.38
C GLU A 24 16.50 3.97 -0.12
N GLN A 25 15.89 4.20 1.05
CA GLN A 25 16.34 3.62 2.31
C GLN A 25 15.92 2.16 2.51
N ALA A 26 14.99 1.63 1.70
CA ALA A 26 14.53 0.25 1.85
C ALA A 26 15.61 -0.74 1.38
N ARG A 27 15.81 -1.80 2.16
CA ARG A 27 16.76 -2.88 1.80
C ARG A 27 16.41 -3.55 0.48
N LYS A 28 15.12 -3.71 0.18
CA LYS A 28 14.62 -4.25 -1.09
C LYS A 28 14.06 -3.10 -1.94
N PRO A 29 14.27 -3.10 -3.26
CA PRO A 29 13.70 -2.10 -4.16
C PRO A 29 12.18 -1.96 -3.97
N ALA A 30 11.73 -0.77 -3.57
CA ALA A 30 10.33 -0.51 -3.24
C ALA A 30 9.95 0.95 -3.52
N TYR A 31 8.67 1.20 -3.77
CA TYR A 31 8.09 2.53 -3.85
C TYR A 31 7.36 2.90 -2.57
N ARG A 32 7.47 4.18 -2.17
CA ARG A 32 6.56 4.84 -1.24
C ARG A 32 5.35 5.32 -2.04
N LEU A 33 4.17 4.84 -1.69
CA LEU A 33 2.91 5.15 -2.33
C LEU A 33 2.03 5.99 -1.40
N ARG A 34 1.29 6.94 -1.99
CA ARG A 34 0.13 7.59 -1.37
C ARG A 34 -1.11 7.13 -2.12
N ILE A 35 -2.07 6.52 -1.42
CA ILE A 35 -3.23 5.88 -2.03
C ILE A 35 -4.50 6.44 -1.41
N ASP A 36 -5.41 6.96 -2.23
CA ASP A 36 -6.71 7.47 -1.81
C ASP A 36 -7.75 6.34 -1.80
N PHE A 37 -8.28 6.03 -0.60
CA PHE A 37 -9.34 5.04 -0.40
C PHE A 37 -10.70 5.70 -0.13
N GLY A 38 -10.90 6.96 -0.53
CA GLY A 38 -12.14 7.71 -0.35
C GLY A 38 -12.44 7.94 1.13
N ALA A 39 -13.55 7.39 1.62
CA ALA A 39 -13.97 7.54 3.02
C ALA A 39 -12.96 6.96 4.04
N ALA A 40 -12.10 6.03 3.63
CA ALA A 40 -11.01 5.50 4.48
C ALA A 40 -9.76 6.40 4.51
N GLY A 41 -9.79 7.53 3.78
CA GLY A 41 -8.72 8.51 3.71
C GLY A 41 -7.56 8.10 2.82
N ILE A 42 -6.51 8.93 2.84
CA ILE A 42 -5.28 8.68 2.07
C ILE A 42 -4.27 7.98 2.95
N LYS A 43 -3.78 6.82 2.51
CA LYS A 43 -2.85 5.97 3.24
C LYS A 43 -1.50 5.84 2.56
N ALA A 44 -0.47 5.62 3.36
CA ALA A 44 0.88 5.34 2.92
C ALA A 44 1.13 3.83 2.76
N SER A 45 1.86 3.41 1.72
CA SER A 45 2.31 2.02 1.56
C SER A 45 3.74 1.95 1.01
N SER A 46 4.52 0.96 1.45
CA SER A 46 5.85 0.65 0.90
C SER A 46 5.79 -0.67 0.12
N ALA A 47 5.76 -0.60 -1.20
CA ALA A 47 5.48 -1.75 -2.08
C ALA A 47 6.67 -2.10 -2.99
N GLN A 48 7.06 -3.37 -3.03
CA GLN A 48 8.19 -3.89 -3.84
C GLN A 48 7.75 -4.15 -5.30
N LEU A 49 7.49 -3.08 -6.05
CA LEU A 49 6.90 -3.13 -7.40
C LEU A 49 7.88 -2.78 -8.54
N MET A 50 9.14 -2.47 -8.21
CA MET A 50 10.10 -1.88 -9.15
C MET A 50 10.47 -2.79 -10.34
N ASP A 51 10.25 -4.10 -10.23
CA ASP A 51 10.58 -5.05 -11.30
C ASP A 51 9.68 -4.89 -12.54
N LEU A 52 8.44 -4.40 -12.36
CA LEU A 52 7.42 -4.36 -13.42
C LEU A 52 6.77 -2.98 -13.59
N TYR A 53 6.91 -2.09 -12.62
CA TYR A 53 6.22 -0.80 -12.60
C TYR A 53 7.19 0.35 -12.44
N THR A 54 6.91 1.45 -13.12
CA THR A 54 7.57 2.74 -12.90
C THR A 54 6.67 3.64 -12.06
N PRO A 55 7.20 4.67 -11.37
CA PRO A 55 6.37 5.60 -10.60
C PRO A 55 5.29 6.28 -11.45
N ALA A 56 5.67 6.77 -12.63
CA ALA A 56 4.74 7.39 -13.58
C ALA A 56 3.65 6.42 -14.05
N GLY A 57 4.00 5.14 -14.21
CA GLY A 57 3.05 4.09 -14.57
C GLY A 57 2.07 3.74 -13.43
N LEU A 58 2.38 4.06 -12.17
CA LEU A 58 1.54 3.75 -11.01
C LEU A 58 0.53 4.85 -10.70
N ILE A 59 0.87 6.11 -10.90
CA ILE A 59 0.00 7.25 -10.58
C ILE A 59 -1.32 7.13 -11.35
N GLY A 60 -2.43 7.28 -10.63
CA GLY A 60 -3.78 7.19 -11.18
C GLY A 60 -4.32 5.77 -11.32
N ARG A 61 -3.52 4.72 -11.11
CA ARG A 61 -4.00 3.32 -11.09
C ARG A 61 -4.86 3.04 -9.87
N THR A 62 -5.86 2.17 -10.06
CA THR A 62 -6.61 1.56 -8.96
C THR A 62 -5.89 0.30 -8.48
N VAL A 63 -5.75 0.16 -7.17
CA VAL A 63 -5.18 -1.00 -6.48
C VAL A 63 -6.13 -1.50 -5.40
N ILE A 64 -5.95 -2.75 -4.97
CA ILE A 64 -6.61 -3.31 -3.79
C ILE A 64 -5.59 -3.33 -2.67
N ALA A 65 -6.00 -2.94 -1.46
CA ALA A 65 -5.17 -3.04 -0.27
C ALA A 65 -5.96 -3.50 0.96
N ALA A 66 -5.28 -4.18 1.87
CA ALA A 66 -5.80 -4.45 3.21
C ALA A 66 -5.54 -3.24 4.11
N VAL A 67 -6.61 -2.64 4.66
CA VAL A 67 -6.51 -1.35 5.36
C VAL A 67 -6.52 -1.44 6.89
N ASN A 68 -6.75 -2.63 7.45
CA ASN A 68 -6.90 -2.84 8.89
C ASN A 68 -5.89 -3.82 9.51
N LEU A 69 -4.74 -4.04 8.85
CA LEU A 69 -3.66 -4.90 9.35
C LEU A 69 -2.73 -4.21 10.38
N GLY A 70 -3.00 -2.94 10.68
CA GLY A 70 -2.09 -2.09 11.45
C GLY A 70 -0.98 -1.49 10.58
N THR A 71 -0.01 -0.85 11.22
CA THR A 71 1.09 -0.18 10.51
C THR A 71 2.40 -0.92 10.67
N ARG A 72 3.27 -0.82 9.67
CA ARG A 72 4.62 -1.38 9.68
C ARG A 72 5.64 -0.31 9.34
N ARG A 73 6.66 -0.15 10.18
CA ARG A 73 7.78 0.75 9.90
C ARG A 73 8.84 0.04 9.05
N ILE A 74 9.17 0.63 7.90
CA ILE A 74 10.14 0.12 6.92
C ILE A 74 11.11 1.25 6.64
N ALA A 75 12.37 1.08 7.04
CA ALA A 75 13.44 2.05 6.77
C ALA A 75 13.06 3.54 7.03
N GLY A 76 12.38 3.81 8.14
CA GLY A 76 11.95 5.17 8.52
C GLY A 76 10.61 5.64 7.93
N PHE A 77 10.03 4.88 7.01
CA PHE A 77 8.70 5.10 6.43
C PHE A 77 7.64 4.24 7.14
N THR A 78 6.46 4.79 7.39
CA THR A 78 5.34 4.06 8.00
C THR A 78 4.39 3.60 6.91
N SER A 79 4.34 2.29 6.66
CA SER A 79 3.37 1.65 5.78
C SER A 79 2.10 1.37 6.58
N GLU A 80 0.97 1.92 6.14
CA GLU A 80 -0.32 1.80 6.81
C GLU A 80 -1.20 0.70 6.21
N VAL A 81 -0.91 0.28 4.98
CA VAL A 81 -1.69 -0.70 4.22
C VAL A 81 -0.76 -1.67 3.49
N LEU A 82 -1.30 -2.85 3.17
CA LEU A 82 -0.66 -3.89 2.34
C LEU A 82 -1.32 -3.97 0.98
#